data_AF-A0A9D0QU67-F1
#
_entry.id   AF-A0A9D0QU67-F1
#
_cell.length_a   1.000
_cell.length_b   1.000
_cell.length_c   1.000
_cell.angle_alpha   90.00
_cell.angle_beta   90.00
_cell.angle_gamma   90.00
#
_symmetry.space_group_name_H-M   'P 1'
#
loop_
_entity.id
_entity.type
_entity.pdbx_description
1 polymer ?
#
loop_
_entity_poly.entity_id
_entity_poly.type
_entity_poly.pdbx_seq_one_letter_code
_entity_poly.pdbx_strand_id
1 'polypeptide(L)' 'MKILITGGTGFIGRRLCRLLVDRNHSLTVLSRNPAAGAGIVG' A
#
# COMPACT_ATOMS: atom_id res chain seq x y z
N MET A 1 -9.61 9.00 2.28
CA MET A 1 -8.43 9.58 2.98
C MET A 1 -7.17 9.25 2.19
N LYS A 2 -6.07 10.00 2.36
CA LYS A 2 -4.76 9.71 1.75
C LYS A 2 -3.82 9.16 2.82
N ILE A 3 -3.25 7.97 2.60
CA ILE A 3 -2.44 7.25 3.60
C ILE A 3 -1.11 6.83 2.97
N LEU A 4 -0.01 7.17 3.64
CA LEU A 4 1.33 6.71 3.28
C LEU A 4 1.68 5.47 4.10
N ILE A 5 2.07 4.38 3.44
CA ILE A 5 2.45 3.12 4.07
C ILE A 5 3.87 2.76 3.68
N THR A 6 4.75 2.66 4.66
CA THR A 6 6.09 2.09 4.48
C THR A 6 6.01 0.58 4.74
N GLY A 7 6.69 -0.23 3.93
CA GLY A 7 6.63 -1.69 4.08
C GLY A 7 5.27 -2.32 3.76
N GLY A 8 4.43 -1.65 2.97
CA GLY A 8 3.12 -2.16 2.52
C GLY A 8 3.19 -3.42 1.65
N THR A 9 4.38 -3.85 1.29
CA THR A 9 4.66 -5.08 0.53
C THR A 9 4.99 -6.28 1.42
N GLY A 10 5.14 -6.07 2.74
CA GLY A 10 5.45 -7.11 3.71
C GLY A 10 4.26 -7.98 4.08
N PHE A 11 4.49 -8.96 4.97
CA PHE A 11 3.49 -9.95 5.39
C PHE A 11 2.16 -9.32 5.85
N ILE A 12 2.22 -8.37 6.78
CA ILE A 12 1.04 -7.64 7.28
C ILE A 12 0.63 -6.54 6.30
N GLY A 13 1.61 -5.80 5.77
CA GLY A 13 1.39 -4.64 4.91
C GLY A 13 0.47 -4.94 3.73
N ARG A 14 0.65 -6.09 3.07
CA ARG A 14 -0.16 -6.45 1.90
C ARG A 14 -1.64 -6.65 2.23
N ARG A 15 -1.95 -7.23 3.39
CA ARG A 15 -3.34 -7.44 3.84
C ARG A 15 -3.96 -6.11 4.28
N LEU A 16 -3.18 -5.27 4.97
CA LEU A 16 -3.60 -3.94 5.39
C LEU A 16 -3.91 -3.05 4.17
N CYS A 17 -3.02 -2.99 3.18
CA CYS A 17 -3.24 -2.21 1.97
C CYS A 17 -4.53 -2.63 1.27
N ARG A 18 -4.78 -3.93 1.12
CA ARG A 18 -6.01 -4.44 0.50
C ARG A 18 -7.26 -3.97 1.25
N LEU A 19 -7.27 -4.14 2.58
CA LEU A 19 -8.39 -3.72 3.41
C LEU A 19 -8.65 -2.20 3.34
N LEU A 20 -7.59 -1.39 3.21
CA LEU A 20 -7.73 0.07 3.13
C LEU A 20 -8.22 0.51 1.73
N VAL A 21 -7.75 -0.15 0.66
CA VAL A 21 -8.28 0.07 -0.70
C VAL A 21 -9.75 -0.32 -0.77
N ASP A 22 -10.15 -1.47 -0.20
CA ASP A 22 -11.55 -1.92 -0.15
C ASP A 22 -12.47 -0.94 0.60
N ARG A 23 -11.89 -0.04 1.43
CA ARG A 23 -12.59 1.05 2.13
C ARG A 23 -12.53 2.40 1.43
N ASN A 24 -12.18 2.43 0.14
CA ASN A 24 -12.01 3.65 -0.66
C ASN A 24 -11.01 4.63 -0.03
N HIS A 25 -9.89 4.12 0.46
CA HIS A 25 -8.75 4.94 0.85
C HIS A 25 -7.70 4.95 -0.26
N SER A 26 -7.17 6.15 -0.53
CA SER A 26 -6.07 6.34 -1.46
C SER A 26 -4.76 6.06 -0.74
N LEU A 27 -3.97 5.12 -1.25
CA LEU A 27 -2.73 4.67 -0.61
C LEU A 27 -1.52 5.01 -1.46
N THR A 28 -0.47 5.50 -0.80
CA THR A 28 0.88 5.55 -1.35
C THR A 28 1.72 4.54 -0.59
N VAL A 29 2.27 3.55 -1.28
CA VAL A 29 3.14 2.54 -0.66
C VAL A 29 4.60 2.86 -0.99
N LEU A 30 5.39 3.17 0.04
CA LEU A 30 6.83 3.37 -0.08
C LEU A 30 7.54 2.03 0.17
N SER A 31 8.21 1.54 -0.87
CA SER A 31 9.02 0.32 -0.83
C SER A 31 10.45 0.62 -1.25
N ARG A 32 11.41 -0.05 -0.60
CA ARG A 32 12.82 -0.01 -1.00
C ARG A 32 13.09 -0.79 -2.29
N ASN A 33 12.20 -1.72 -2.64
CA ASN A 33 12.24 -2.43 -3.91
C ASN A 33 11.07 -1.92 -4.78
N PRO A 34 11.35 -1.15 -5.86
CA PRO A 34 10.31 -0.62 -6.73
C PRO A 34 9.49 -1.72 -7.41
N ALA A 35 10.07 -2.89 -7.71
CA ALA A 35 9.34 -4.01 -8.29
C ALA A 35 8.29 -4.63 -7.35
N ALA A 36 8.45 -4.43 -6.03
CA ALA A 36 7.53 -4.97 -5.03
C ALA A 36 6.38 -4.01 -4.68
N GLY A 37 6.53 -2.70 -4.93
CA GLY A 37 5.64 -1.66 -4.39
C GLY A 37 5.25 -0.53 -5.34
N ALA A 38 5.70 -0.54 -6.60
CA ALA A 38 5.29 0.45 -7.59
C ALA A 38 3.88 0.14 -8.12
N GLY A 39 2.88 0.44 -7.31
CA GLY A 39 1.49 0.48 -7.73
C GLY A 39 0.82 1.63 -6.99
N ILE A 40 0.55 2.72 -7.70
CA ILE A 40 -0.47 3.67 -7.25
C ILE A 40 -1.78 2.90 -7.39
N VAL A 41 -2.29 2.37 -6.29
CA VAL A 41 -3.63 1.78 -6.26
C VAL A 41 -4.56 2.95 -5.95
N GLY A 42 -5.01 3.59 -7.03
CA GLY A 42 -6.00 4.66 -6.99
C GLY A 42 -7.35 4.15 -6.53
#